data_AF-A0A420VXT8-F1
#
_entry.id   AF-A0A420VXT8-F1
#
_cell.length_a   1.000
_cell.length_b   1.000
_cell.length_c   1.000
_cell.angle_alpha   90.00
_cell.angle_beta   90.00
_cell.angle_gamma   90.00
#
_symmetry.space_group_name_H-M   'P 1'
#
loop_
_entity.id
_entity.type
_entity.pdbx_description
1 polymer ?
#
loop_
_entity_poly.entity_id
_entity_poly.type
_entity_poly.pdbx_seq_one_letter_code
_entity_poly.pdbx_strand_id
1 'polypeptide(L)'
;MRKVVFKDVDGKTKKLMLCHAKGGVYLFGYYSLQDSFADWDHFFYTMEDAIECCFEDYDVNEEDWIIIADQPENCQQDFIIPTRIKGREVGKPVFGRLQQFVKGQWVDYEISENCISFDGLTGDERLLTTGLVFEYEKALIEDKAKATKILTALNFGKPSIDTIIG
;
A
#
# COMPACT_ATOMS: atom_id res chain seq x y z
N MET A 1 5.28 10.16 -6.56
CA MET A 1 3.96 10.21 -5.88
C MET A 1 3.33 8.84 -5.94
N ARG A 2 2.82 8.36 -4.80
CA ARG A 2 2.20 7.04 -4.66
C ARG A 2 0.87 7.16 -3.94
N LYS A 3 -0.13 6.39 -4.36
CA LYS A 3 -1.43 6.32 -3.69
C LYS A 3 -2.03 4.92 -3.73
N VAL A 4 -2.71 4.52 -2.67
CA VAL A 4 -3.32 3.19 -2.51
C VAL A 4 -4.79 3.32 -2.12
N VAL A 5 -5.60 2.38 -2.60
CA VAL A 5 -7.00 2.20 -2.19
C VAL A 5 -7.23 0.75 -1.83
N PHE A 6 -8.00 0.50 -0.77
CA PHE A 6 -8.44 -0.82 -0.35
C PHE A 6 -9.92 -0.95 -0.68
N LYS A 7 -10.23 -1.62 -1.77
CA LYS A 7 -11.58 -1.80 -2.29
C LYS A 7 -11.65 -3.15 -2.98
N ASP A 8 -12.72 -3.90 -2.69
CA ASP A 8 -13.04 -5.10 -3.46
C ASP A 8 -13.60 -4.64 -4.81
N VAL A 9 -12.78 -4.76 -5.84
CA VAL A 9 -13.14 -4.48 -7.23
C VAL A 9 -13.15 -5.81 -7.96
N ASP A 10 -14.07 -5.99 -8.92
CA ASP A 10 -14.25 -7.22 -9.71
C ASP A 10 -14.48 -8.55 -8.94
N GLY A 11 -14.55 -8.52 -7.60
CA GLY A 11 -14.71 -9.69 -6.72
C GLY A 11 -13.41 -10.43 -6.42
N LYS A 12 -12.30 -10.07 -7.07
CA LYS A 12 -10.99 -10.71 -6.92
C LYS A 12 -9.94 -9.71 -6.41
N THR A 13 -9.88 -8.52 -6.99
CA THR A 13 -8.88 -7.50 -6.63
C THR A 13 -9.28 -6.77 -5.35
N LYS A 14 -8.41 -6.79 -4.33
CA LYS A 14 -8.67 -6.28 -2.97
C LYS A 14 -8.08 -4.90 -2.70
N LYS A 15 -7.08 -4.50 -3.48
CA LYS A 15 -6.50 -3.16 -3.44
C LYS A 15 -5.87 -2.80 -4.78
N LEU A 16 -5.77 -1.50 -5.03
CA LEU A 16 -5.05 -0.93 -6.17
C LEU A 16 -4.03 0.08 -5.64
N MET A 17 -2.91 0.22 -6.34
CA MET A 17 -1.91 1.23 -6.02
C MET A 17 -1.37 1.90 -7.28
N LEU A 18 -1.41 3.23 -7.31
CA LEU A 18 -0.77 4.03 -8.35
C LEU A 18 0.62 4.45 -7.88
N CYS A 19 1.61 4.26 -8.74
CA CYS A 19 2.99 4.64 -8.49
C CYS A 19 3.54 5.42 -9.69
N HIS A 20 3.89 6.69 -9.47
CA HIS A 20 4.60 7.46 -10.48
C HIS A 20 6.02 6.91 -10.64
N ALA A 21 6.42 6.63 -11.87
CA ALA A 21 7.73 6.13 -12.23
C ALA A 21 8.35 7.00 -13.33
N LYS A 22 9.61 6.74 -13.68
CA LYS A 22 10.26 7.47 -14.77
C LYS A 22 9.54 7.16 -16.09
N GLY A 23 8.85 8.15 -16.63
CA GLY A 23 8.19 8.09 -17.94
C GLY A 23 6.69 7.76 -17.90
N GLY A 24 6.10 7.59 -16.71
CA GLY A 24 4.67 7.32 -16.60
C GLY A 24 4.23 6.89 -15.20
N VAL A 25 3.09 6.20 -15.14
CA VAL A 25 2.45 5.76 -13.91
C VAL A 25 2.11 4.29 -14.04
N TYR A 26 2.50 3.50 -13.04
CA TYR A 26 2.04 2.13 -12.89
C TYR A 26 0.78 2.10 -12.03
N LEU A 27 -0.24 1.38 -12.50
CA LEU A 27 -1.35 0.88 -11.71
C LEU A 27 -1.06 -0.58 -11.37
N PHE A 28 -0.91 -0.86 -10.08
CA PHE A 28 -0.73 -2.20 -9.55
C PHE A 28 -2.03 -2.71 -8.94
N GLY A 29 -2.40 -3.94 -9.24
CA GLY A 29 -3.52 -4.61 -8.60
C GLY A 29 -3.11 -5.84 -7.82
N TYR A 30 -3.86 -6.10 -6.74
CA TYR A 30 -3.53 -7.13 -5.76
C TYR A 30 -4.79 -7.92 -5.42
N TYR A 31 -4.68 -9.24 -5.41
CA TYR A 31 -5.74 -10.17 -5.00
C TYR A 31 -5.77 -10.41 -3.49
N SER A 32 -4.85 -9.78 -2.75
CA SER A 32 -4.81 -9.83 -1.30
C SER A 32 -4.56 -8.44 -0.69
N LEU A 33 -4.90 -8.33 0.59
CA LEU A 33 -4.67 -7.14 1.42
C LEU A 33 -3.21 -7.04 1.88
N GLN A 34 -2.48 -8.17 1.85
CA GLN A 34 -1.09 -8.28 2.28
C GLN A 34 -0.18 -7.34 1.49
N ASP A 35 0.74 -6.65 2.17
CA ASP A 35 1.81 -5.92 1.51
C ASP A 35 2.78 -6.90 0.84
N SER A 36 2.76 -6.95 -0.49
CA SER A 36 3.38 -8.00 -1.30
C SER A 36 3.68 -7.48 -2.71
N PHE A 37 4.20 -8.37 -3.56
CA PHE A 37 4.23 -8.12 -5.00
C PHE A 37 2.82 -7.92 -5.56
N ALA A 38 2.71 -7.13 -6.62
CA ALA A 38 1.48 -6.99 -7.38
C ALA A 38 1.16 -8.28 -8.15
N ASP A 39 -0.13 -8.61 -8.26
CA ASP A 39 -0.59 -9.74 -9.06
C ASP A 39 -0.67 -9.39 -10.55
N TRP A 40 -0.89 -8.10 -10.85
CA TRP A 40 -0.88 -7.55 -12.21
C TRP A 40 -0.53 -6.06 -12.19
N ASP A 41 -0.08 -5.56 -13.33
CA ASP A 41 0.21 -4.15 -13.53
C ASP A 41 -0.26 -3.63 -14.90
N HIS A 42 -0.57 -2.34 -14.92
CA HIS A 42 -0.82 -1.56 -16.13
C HIS A 42 0.03 -0.29 -16.12
N PHE A 43 0.55 0.09 -17.28
CA PHE A 43 1.36 1.29 -17.44
C PHE A 43 0.61 2.35 -18.23
N PHE A 44 0.59 3.57 -17.71
CA PHE A 44 0.02 4.76 -18.32
C PHE A 44 1.09 5.82 -18.49
N TYR A 45 0.96 6.67 -19.52
CA TYR A 45 1.91 7.77 -19.72
C TYR A 45 1.67 8.93 -18.76
N THR A 46 0.43 9.12 -18.31
CA THR A 46 0.04 10.22 -17.43
C THR A 46 -0.70 9.73 -16.19
N MET A 47 -0.79 10.58 -15.17
CA MET A 47 -1.55 10.27 -13.95
C MET A 47 -3.05 10.39 -14.23
N GLU A 48 -3.43 11.31 -15.10
CA GLU A 48 -4.79 11.56 -15.55
C GLU A 48 -5.38 10.30 -16.20
N ASP A 49 -4.69 9.70 -17.17
CA ASP A 49 -5.14 8.46 -17.84
C ASP A 49 -5.29 7.31 -16.83
N ALA A 50 -4.37 7.21 -15.86
CA ALA A 50 -4.40 6.16 -14.85
C ALA A 50 -5.58 6.34 -13.88
N ILE A 51 -5.89 7.58 -13.50
CA ILE A 51 -7.05 7.91 -12.66
C ILE A 51 -8.36 7.67 -13.42
N GLU A 52 -8.43 8.06 -14.69
CA GLU A 52 -9.61 7.83 -15.55
C GLU A 52 -9.90 6.33 -15.66
N CYS A 53 -8.89 5.49 -15.94
CA CYS A 53 -9.03 4.03 -15.91
C CYS A 53 -9.50 3.52 -14.54
N CYS A 54 -8.94 4.03 -13.43
CA CYS A 54 -9.38 3.64 -12.08
C CYS A 54 -10.85 3.98 -11.82
N PHE A 55 -11.33 5.11 -12.33
CA PHE A 55 -12.72 5.52 -12.20
C PHE A 55 -13.65 4.67 -13.07
N GLU A 56 -13.33 4.52 -14.36
CA GLU A 56 -14.20 3.84 -15.33
C GLU A 56 -14.26 2.31 -15.13
N ASP A 57 -13.11 1.67 -14.88
CA ASP A 57 -13.00 0.21 -14.85
C ASP A 57 -13.16 -0.37 -13.43
N TYR A 58 -12.87 0.42 -12.40
CA TYR A 58 -12.79 -0.05 -11.02
C TYR A 58 -13.66 0.73 -10.02
N ASP A 59 -14.40 1.75 -10.48
CA ASP A 59 -15.28 2.59 -9.65
C ASP A 59 -14.50 3.26 -8.49
N VAL A 60 -13.22 3.59 -8.68
CA VAL A 60 -12.40 4.25 -7.65
C VAL A 60 -12.41 5.75 -7.85
N ASN A 61 -12.89 6.48 -6.84
CA ASN A 61 -12.96 7.94 -6.85
C ASN A 61 -11.70 8.58 -6.25
N GLU A 62 -11.48 9.88 -6.50
CA GLU A 62 -10.27 10.56 -6.01
C GLU A 62 -10.20 10.56 -4.47
N GLU A 63 -11.35 10.66 -3.80
CA GLU A 63 -11.50 10.61 -2.35
C GLU A 63 -11.24 9.24 -1.73
N ASP A 64 -11.16 8.16 -2.51
CA ASP A 64 -10.86 6.83 -1.98
C ASP A 64 -9.36 6.65 -1.72
N TRP A 65 -8.52 7.40 -2.43
CA TRP A 65 -7.06 7.22 -2.43
C TRP A 65 -6.35 7.72 -1.19
N ILE A 66 -5.58 6.85 -0.54
CA ILE A 66 -4.63 7.23 0.51
C ILE A 66 -3.30 7.55 -0.15
N ILE A 67 -2.86 8.81 -0.07
CA ILE A 67 -1.51 9.22 -0.49
C ILE A 67 -0.50 8.60 0.48
N ILE A 68 0.47 7.86 -0.04
CA ILE A 68 1.54 7.21 0.75
C ILE A 68 2.91 7.74 0.32
N ALA A 69 3.90 7.60 1.20
CA ALA A 69 5.24 8.09 0.96
C ALA A 69 5.91 7.38 -0.22
N ASP A 70 6.81 8.12 -0.87
CA ASP A 70 7.66 7.56 -1.91
C ASP A 70 8.68 6.58 -1.33
N GLN A 71 9.16 5.67 -2.17
CA GLN A 71 10.16 4.70 -1.74
C GLN A 71 11.59 5.19 -2.00
N PRO A 72 12.57 4.80 -1.16
CA PRO A 72 13.98 4.95 -1.47
C PRO A 72 14.37 4.22 -2.76
N GLU A 73 15.50 4.61 -3.34
CA GLU A 73 16.09 3.91 -4.48
C GLU A 73 16.28 2.41 -4.19
N ASN A 74 16.22 1.60 -5.24
CA ASN A 74 16.35 0.14 -5.20
C ASN A 74 15.20 -0.63 -4.53
N CYS A 75 14.15 0.03 -4.06
CA CYS A 75 12.96 -0.63 -3.53
C CYS A 75 12.02 -1.15 -4.64
N GLN A 76 11.23 -2.18 -4.30
CA GLN A 76 10.14 -2.74 -5.10
C GLN A 76 8.94 -1.80 -5.02
N GLN A 77 8.63 -1.14 -6.14
CA GLN A 77 7.66 -0.04 -6.19
C GLN A 77 6.22 -0.48 -5.89
N ASP A 78 5.93 -1.78 -6.04
CA ASP A 78 4.67 -2.46 -5.74
C ASP A 78 4.49 -2.81 -4.24
N PHE A 79 5.44 -2.50 -3.36
CA PHE A 79 5.25 -2.64 -1.91
C PHE A 79 4.92 -1.31 -1.25
N ILE A 80 3.98 -1.24 -0.32
CA ILE A 80 3.69 -0.01 0.44
C ILE A 80 4.89 0.34 1.34
N ILE A 81 5.31 -0.58 2.20
CA ILE A 81 6.51 -0.39 3.04
C ILE A 81 7.75 -0.55 2.17
N PRO A 82 8.77 0.31 2.30
CA PRO A 82 10.01 0.18 1.54
C PRO A 82 10.62 -1.22 1.68
N THR A 83 10.57 -1.97 0.59
CA THR A 83 11.00 -3.37 0.52
C THR A 83 11.91 -3.53 -0.68
N ARG A 84 13.00 -4.30 -0.56
CA ARG A 84 13.97 -4.52 -1.64
C ARG A 84 14.45 -5.96 -1.69
N ILE A 85 14.96 -6.36 -2.86
CA ILE A 85 15.74 -7.60 -2.97
C ILE A 85 17.08 -7.39 -2.26
N LYS A 86 17.44 -8.32 -1.37
CA LYS A 86 18.69 -8.28 -0.60
C LYS A 86 19.90 -8.16 -1.53
N GLY A 87 20.79 -7.21 -1.26
CA GLY A 87 22.02 -6.98 -2.03
C GLY A 87 21.83 -6.20 -3.33
N ARG A 88 20.60 -5.76 -3.66
CA ARG A 88 20.34 -4.92 -4.85
C ARG A 88 21.09 -3.59 -4.78
N GLU A 89 21.20 -3.01 -3.59
CA GLU A 89 21.90 -1.74 -3.34
C GLU A 89 23.41 -1.79 -3.61
N VAL A 90 24.00 -2.99 -3.61
CA VAL A 90 25.41 -3.22 -3.94
C VAL A 90 25.59 -3.92 -5.30
N GLY A 91 24.54 -4.00 -6.11
CA GLY A 91 24.56 -4.63 -7.42
C GLY A 91 24.69 -6.17 -7.40
N LYS A 92 24.41 -6.81 -6.26
CA LYS A 92 24.48 -8.27 -6.07
C LYS A 92 23.16 -8.81 -5.52
N PRO A 93 22.06 -8.76 -6.30
CA PRO A 93 20.75 -9.19 -5.83
C PRO A 93 20.74 -10.69 -5.53
N VAL A 94 20.21 -11.05 -4.35
CA VAL A 94 19.89 -12.43 -3.99
C VAL A 94 18.39 -12.63 -4.19
N PHE A 95 18.02 -13.02 -5.41
CA PHE A 95 16.62 -13.24 -5.78
C PHE A 95 15.92 -14.20 -4.80
N GLY A 96 14.67 -13.89 -4.47
CA GLY A 96 13.88 -14.62 -3.47
C GLY A 96 14.18 -14.25 -2.01
N ARG A 97 15.15 -13.37 -1.73
CA ARG A 97 15.38 -12.84 -0.37
C ARG A 97 15.06 -11.35 -0.31
N LEU A 98 14.10 -10.99 0.53
CA LEU A 98 13.66 -9.62 0.71
C LEU A 98 14.23 -9.00 1.98
N GLN A 99 14.32 -7.67 1.96
CA GLN A 99 14.53 -6.86 3.14
C GLN A 99 13.51 -5.74 3.18
N GLN A 100 12.99 -5.44 4.37
CA GLN A 100 12.06 -4.35 4.60
C GLN A 100 12.72 -3.28 5.49
N PHE A 101 12.45 -2.00 5.21
CA PHE A 101 12.99 -0.89 5.99
C PHE A 101 12.07 -0.57 7.15
N VAL A 102 12.46 -1.01 8.34
CA VAL A 102 11.69 -0.85 9.58
C VAL A 102 12.53 -0.06 10.58
N LYS A 103 11.99 1.06 11.08
CA LYS A 103 12.63 1.87 12.14
C LYS A 103 14.10 2.22 11.87
N GLY A 104 14.42 2.57 10.62
CA GLY A 104 15.76 3.01 10.22
C GLY A 104 16.72 1.88 9.84
N GLN A 105 16.28 0.63 9.81
CA GLN A 105 17.12 -0.53 9.52
C GLN A 105 16.50 -1.46 8.47
N TRP A 106 17.36 -2.08 7.65
CA TRP A 106 16.97 -3.13 6.72
C TRP A 106 16.98 -4.48 7.44
N VAL A 107 15.81 -5.09 7.59
CA VAL A 107 15.64 -6.41 8.22
C VAL A 107 15.22 -7.43 7.18
N ASP A 108 15.65 -8.68 7.32
CA ASP A 108 15.19 -9.76 6.44
C ASP A 108 13.67 -9.92 6.58
N TYR A 109 12.98 -10.07 5.46
CA TYR A 109 11.52 -10.07 5.40
C TYR A 109 11.00 -11.27 4.61
N GLU A 110 9.95 -11.89 5.14
CA GLU A 110 9.19 -12.95 4.50
C GLU A 110 7.75 -12.48 4.36
N ILE A 111 7.18 -12.65 3.17
CA ILE A 111 5.78 -12.30 2.91
C ILE A 111 4.93 -13.34 3.63
N SER A 112 4.04 -12.89 4.50
CA SER A 112 3.06 -13.75 5.18
C SER A 112 2.01 -14.32 4.21
N GLU A 113 1.19 -15.24 4.71
CA GLU A 113 0.11 -15.83 3.93
C GLU A 113 -0.87 -14.77 3.40
N ASN A 114 -1.48 -15.08 2.25
CA ASN A 114 -2.41 -14.19 1.58
C ASN A 114 -3.63 -13.90 2.47
N CYS A 115 -3.80 -12.64 2.85
CA CYS A 115 -4.96 -12.16 3.58
C CYS A 115 -6.00 -11.58 2.61
N ILE A 116 -7.17 -12.20 2.48
CA ILE A 116 -8.21 -11.77 1.53
C ILE A 116 -9.35 -10.95 2.17
N SER A 117 -9.49 -10.99 3.50
CA SER A 117 -10.43 -10.14 4.25
C SER A 117 -9.82 -9.75 5.60
N PHE A 118 -10.37 -8.71 6.24
CA PHE A 118 -9.94 -8.29 7.58
C PHE A 118 -10.62 -9.09 8.71
N ASP A 119 -11.38 -10.13 8.38
CA ASP A 119 -12.14 -10.90 9.37
C ASP A 119 -11.18 -11.63 10.32
N GLY A 120 -11.45 -11.53 11.62
CA GLY A 120 -10.60 -12.13 12.64
C GLY A 120 -9.33 -11.34 12.96
N LEU A 121 -8.98 -10.30 12.19
CA LEU A 121 -7.83 -9.45 12.48
C LEU A 121 -8.19 -8.29 13.42
N THR A 122 -7.33 -8.08 14.41
CA THR A 122 -7.26 -6.86 15.24
C THR A 122 -6.86 -5.65 14.41
N GLY A 123 -7.07 -4.44 14.95
CA GLY A 123 -6.69 -3.21 14.24
C GLY A 123 -5.20 -3.14 13.88
N ASP A 124 -4.33 -3.52 14.82
CA ASP A 124 -2.88 -3.54 14.61
C ASP A 124 -2.47 -4.55 13.54
N GLU A 125 -3.09 -5.74 13.54
CA GLU A 125 -2.86 -6.75 12.50
C GLU A 125 -3.27 -6.26 11.12
N ARG A 126 -4.35 -5.49 10.99
CA ARG A 126 -4.75 -4.89 9.70
C ARG A 126 -3.74 -3.85 9.21
N LEU A 127 -3.25 -2.99 10.12
CA LEU A 127 -2.22 -1.99 9.80
C LEU A 127 -0.91 -2.67 9.35
N LEU A 128 -0.51 -3.75 10.03
CA LEU A 128 0.68 -4.52 9.68
C LEU A 128 0.52 -5.27 8.36
N THR A 129 -0.60 -5.99 8.20
CA THR A 129 -0.92 -6.78 6.99
C THR A 129 -0.89 -5.90 5.75
N THR A 130 -1.51 -4.72 5.82
CA THR A 130 -1.61 -3.80 4.67
C THR A 130 -0.37 -2.96 4.43
N GLY A 131 0.62 -3.01 5.32
CA GLY A 131 1.81 -2.17 5.23
C GLY A 131 1.59 -0.71 5.60
N LEU A 132 0.39 -0.31 6.04
CA LEU A 132 0.06 1.07 6.38
C LEU A 132 0.52 1.49 7.79
N VAL A 133 1.11 0.60 8.59
CA VAL A 133 1.52 0.88 9.98
C VAL A 133 2.33 2.19 10.12
N PHE A 134 3.37 2.41 9.33
CA PHE A 134 4.21 3.61 9.45
C PHE A 134 3.54 4.86 8.88
N GLU A 135 2.74 4.70 7.81
CA GLU A 135 1.93 5.78 7.26
C GLU A 135 0.90 6.28 8.28
N TYR A 136 0.29 5.35 9.00
CA TYR A 136 -0.66 5.63 10.07
C TYR A 136 0.02 6.28 11.28
N GLU A 137 1.10 5.70 11.80
CA GLU A 137 1.85 6.26 12.94
C GLU A 137 2.26 7.71 12.70
N LYS A 138 2.74 8.01 11.48
CA LYS A 138 3.09 9.38 11.08
C LYS A 138 1.85 10.28 10.97
N ALA A 139 0.81 9.82 10.29
CA ALA A 139 -0.42 10.59 10.12
C ALA A 139 -1.11 10.89 11.45
N LEU A 140 -1.05 10.00 12.44
CA LEU A 140 -1.62 10.21 13.76
C LEU A 140 -1.05 11.47 14.46
N ILE A 141 0.20 11.81 14.16
CA ILE A 141 0.91 12.97 14.72
C ILE A 141 0.68 14.22 13.84
N GLU A 142 0.76 14.08 12.52
CA GLU A 142 0.88 15.21 11.59
C GLU A 142 -0.42 15.55 10.83
N ASP A 143 -1.28 14.56 10.60
CA ASP A 143 -2.47 14.67 9.73
C ASP A 143 -3.58 13.72 10.19
N LYS A 144 -4.40 14.19 11.14
CA LYS A 144 -5.53 13.44 11.68
C LYS A 144 -6.56 13.05 10.59
N ALA A 145 -6.67 13.82 9.51
CA ALA A 145 -7.58 13.48 8.41
C ALA A 145 -7.08 12.26 7.63
N LYS A 146 -5.78 12.22 7.30
CA LYS A 146 -5.15 11.04 6.71
C LYS A 146 -5.21 9.83 7.64
N ALA A 147 -4.96 10.01 8.95
CA ALA A 147 -5.08 8.92 9.92
C ALA A 147 -6.50 8.34 9.94
N THR A 148 -7.53 9.21 9.96
CA THR A 148 -8.94 8.81 9.88
C THR A 148 -9.24 8.06 8.59
N LYS A 149 -8.71 8.52 7.45
CA LYS A 149 -8.87 7.87 6.14
C LYS A 149 -8.26 6.47 6.13
N ILE A 150 -7.04 6.30 6.68
CA ILE A 150 -6.39 4.99 6.81
C ILE A 150 -7.25 4.05 7.66
N LEU A 151 -7.67 4.48 8.86
CA LEU A 151 -8.49 3.65 9.73
C LEU A 151 -9.83 3.26 9.08
N THR A 152 -10.44 4.18 8.35
CA THR A 152 -11.69 3.92 7.61
C THR A 152 -11.48 2.86 6.52
N ALA A 153 -10.42 2.97 5.72
CA ALA A 153 -10.08 2.00 4.67
C ALA A 153 -9.74 0.60 5.24
N LEU A 154 -9.30 0.53 6.49
CA LEU A 154 -9.00 -0.72 7.21
C LEU A 154 -10.19 -1.24 8.04
N ASN A 155 -11.40 -0.79 7.75
CA ASN A 155 -12.65 -1.21 8.41
C ASN A 155 -12.66 -1.02 9.94
N PHE A 156 -12.01 0.03 10.46
CA PHE A 156 -12.20 0.41 11.86
C PHE A 156 -13.58 1.03 12.05
N GLY A 157 -14.28 0.64 13.11
CA GLY A 157 -15.59 1.21 13.44
C GLY A 157 -15.47 2.68 13.87
N LYS A 158 -16.44 3.51 13.47
CA LYS A 158 -16.47 4.95 13.81
C LYS A 158 -16.21 5.25 15.30
N PRO A 159 -16.82 4.54 16.28
CA PRO A 159 -16.52 4.80 17.70
C PRO A 159 -15.05 4.56 18.08
N SER A 160 -14.42 3.56 17.46
CA SER A 160 -12.99 3.29 17.66
C SER A 160 -12.14 4.41 17.07
N ILE A 161 -12.48 4.89 15.87
CA ILE A 161 -11.78 6.00 15.22
C ILE A 161 -11.90 7.26 16.07
N ASP A 162 -13.11 7.61 16.53
CA ASP A 162 -13.35 8.78 17.37
C ASP A 162 -12.54 8.71 18.68
N THR A 163 -12.37 7.52 19.25
CA THR A 163 -11.55 7.30 20.46
C THR A 163 -10.05 7.42 20.20
N ILE A 164 -9.57 6.96 19.04
CA ILE A 164 -8.15 6.97 18.66
C ILE A 164 -7.71 8.39 18.24
N ILE A 165 -8.57 9.10 17.51
CA ILE A 165 -8.26 10.39 16.87
C ILE A 165 -8.62 11.57 17.76
N GLY A 166 -9.67 11.45 18.59
CA GLY A 166 -10.15 12.50 19.50
C GLY A 166 -9.09 12.97 20.48
#